data_AF-A0A1A8QNB6-F1
#
_entry.id   AF-A0A1A8QNB6-F1
#
_cell.length_a   1.000
_cell.length_b   1.000
_cell.length_c   1.000
_cell.angle_alpha   90.00
_cell.angle_beta   90.00
_cell.angle_gamma   90.00
#
_symmetry.space_group_name_H-M   'P 1'
#
loop_
_entity.id
_entity.type
_entity.pdbx_description
1 polymer ?
#
loop_
_entity_poly.entity_id
_entity_poly.type
_entity_poly.pdbx_seq_one_letter_code
_entity_poly.pdbx_strand_id
1 'polypeptide(L)'
;MKAAVYHLIVGFFWLLPLRTAAEESPLPLELLERLSCSDIRSISDLQRLLEIDSIENEVMEETKHSYYKVFSHSFLDHKKTQARLKRSTVVEEAVPAVCKVRATIYEIPRSQVDPTSANFIIWPPCVEVKRCTGCCNTSNTRCQAARKQHRTVKVAKVEYVRRRPKLREVHVTLEDHLECVCTNKQHIDLNPDTDNGIR
;
A
#
# COMPACT_ATOMS: atom_id res chain seq x y z
N MET A 1 -23.18 3.66 -58.66
CA MET A 1 -23.22 3.86 -57.20
C MET A 1 -22.43 2.81 -56.38
N LYS A 2 -21.52 2.02 -56.97
CA LYS A 2 -20.74 1.00 -56.23
C LYS A 2 -19.26 1.38 -56.01
N ALA A 3 -18.70 2.27 -56.82
CA ALA A 3 -17.29 2.69 -56.68
C ALA A 3 -17.07 3.67 -55.50
N ALA A 4 -18.01 4.59 -55.26
CA ALA A 4 -17.90 5.56 -54.18
C ALA A 4 -17.97 4.93 -52.77
N VAL A 5 -18.62 3.77 -52.64
CA VAL A 5 -18.73 3.04 -51.37
C VAL A 5 -17.41 2.35 -51.02
N TYR A 6 -16.68 1.84 -52.01
CA TYR A 6 -15.38 1.18 -51.79
C TYR A 6 -14.29 2.16 -51.34
N HIS A 7 -14.30 3.40 -51.82
CA HIS A 7 -13.33 4.41 -51.38
C HIS A 7 -13.55 4.88 -49.94
N LEU A 8 -14.80 4.88 -49.46
CA LEU A 8 -15.10 5.21 -48.06
C LEU A 8 -14.69 4.09 -47.10
N ILE A 9 -14.80 2.82 -47.49
CA ILE A 9 -14.41 1.67 -46.64
C ILE A 9 -12.89 1.55 -46.53
N VAL A 10 -12.15 1.80 -47.63
CA VAL A 10 -10.68 1.77 -47.61
C VAL A 10 -10.12 2.99 -46.86
N GLY A 11 -10.72 4.18 -47.01
CA GLY A 11 -10.28 5.38 -46.29
C GLY A 11 -10.49 5.31 -44.77
N PHE A 12 -11.50 4.57 -44.30
CA PHE A 12 -11.76 4.40 -42.86
C PHE A 12 -10.81 3.41 -42.18
N PHE A 13 -10.20 2.49 -42.95
CA PHE A 13 -9.19 1.55 -42.44
C PHE A 13 -7.80 2.18 -42.30
N TRP A 14 -7.54 3.33 -42.92
CA TRP A 14 -6.28 4.08 -42.82
C TRP A 14 -6.28 5.20 -41.77
N LEU A 15 -7.42 5.46 -41.11
CA LEU A 15 -7.55 6.47 -40.05
C LEU A 15 -7.87 5.89 -38.66
N LEU A 16 -7.79 4.57 -38.51
CA LEU A 16 -7.68 3.99 -37.17
C LEU A 16 -6.22 4.19 -36.74
N PRO A 17 -5.92 5.07 -35.76
CA PRO A 17 -4.66 4.96 -35.08
C PRO A 17 -4.68 3.56 -34.48
N LEU A 18 -3.82 2.68 -35.00
CA LEU A 18 -3.41 1.49 -34.30
C LEU A 18 -2.91 2.03 -32.96
N ARG A 19 -3.75 1.94 -31.93
CA ARG A 19 -3.29 2.08 -30.56
C ARG A 19 -2.32 0.92 -30.42
N THR A 20 -1.06 1.19 -30.72
CA THR A 20 0.03 0.57 -30.01
C THR A 20 -0.33 0.85 -28.56
N ALA A 21 -0.92 -0.14 -27.89
CA ALA A 21 -0.60 -0.32 -26.49
C ALA A 21 0.92 -0.27 -26.51
N ALA A 22 1.48 0.85 -26.05
CA ALA A 22 2.86 0.87 -25.64
C ALA A 22 2.91 -0.25 -24.61
N GLU A 23 3.36 -1.41 -25.07
CA GLU A 23 3.79 -2.50 -24.24
C GLU A 23 4.96 -1.88 -23.49
N GLU A 24 4.64 -1.22 -22.37
CA GLU A 24 5.59 -0.95 -21.30
C GLU A 24 6.34 -2.27 -21.19
N SER A 25 7.61 -2.32 -21.60
CA SER A 25 8.37 -3.55 -21.52
C SER A 25 8.28 -3.98 -20.06
N PRO A 26 7.54 -5.06 -19.74
CA PRO A 26 7.27 -5.38 -18.36
C PRO A 26 8.63 -5.61 -17.72
N LEU A 27 8.85 -5.01 -16.54
CA LEU A 27 10.08 -5.18 -15.78
C LEU A 27 10.51 -6.66 -15.82
N PRO A 28 11.79 -6.97 -16.10
CA PRO A 28 12.24 -8.36 -16.25
C PRO A 28 11.80 -9.21 -15.05
N LEU A 29 11.15 -10.34 -15.31
CA LEU A 29 10.64 -11.22 -14.26
C LEU A 29 11.74 -11.66 -13.29
N GLU A 30 12.95 -11.86 -13.80
CA GLU A 30 14.14 -12.19 -13.01
C GLU A 30 14.49 -11.08 -12.00
N LEU A 31 14.37 -9.81 -12.39
CA LEU A 31 14.57 -8.68 -11.49
C LEU A 31 13.49 -8.64 -10.41
N LEU A 32 12.24 -8.92 -10.78
CA LEU A 32 11.13 -8.96 -9.82
C LEU A 32 11.28 -10.12 -8.82
N GLU A 33 11.76 -11.27 -9.28
CA GLU A 33 12.05 -12.42 -8.43
C GLU A 33 13.21 -12.14 -7.48
N ARG A 34 14.32 -11.57 -7.99
CA ARG A 34 15.44 -11.11 -7.16
C ARG A 34 15.01 -10.12 -6.08
N LEU A 35 14.23 -9.10 -6.45
CA LEU A 35 13.71 -8.13 -5.49
C LEU A 35 12.78 -8.79 -4.47
N SER A 36 11.99 -9.79 -4.86
CA SER A 36 11.06 -10.47 -3.95
C SER A 36 11.74 -11.24 -2.81
N CYS A 37 12.94 -11.77 -3.06
CA CYS A 37 13.72 -12.57 -2.10
C CYS A 37 14.77 -11.76 -1.32
N SER A 38 14.92 -10.46 -1.62
CA SER A 38 15.93 -9.60 -1.00
C SER A 38 15.44 -8.93 0.30
N ASP A 39 16.34 -8.52 1.19
CA ASP A 39 16.01 -7.69 2.36
C ASP A 39 16.29 -6.22 2.03
N ILE A 40 15.24 -5.47 1.66
CA ILE A 40 15.33 -4.06 1.25
C ILE A 40 14.71 -3.19 2.35
N ARG A 41 15.52 -2.35 3.00
CA ARG A 41 15.05 -1.48 4.08
C ARG A 41 15.21 0.01 3.80
N SER A 42 15.99 0.36 2.78
CA SER A 42 16.27 1.73 2.35
C SER A 42 16.44 1.82 0.83
N ILE A 43 16.41 3.05 0.31
CA ILE A 43 16.72 3.36 -1.08
C ILE A 43 18.16 2.93 -1.41
N SER A 44 19.10 3.10 -0.48
CA SER A 44 20.49 2.66 -0.67
C SER A 44 20.61 1.15 -0.84
N ASP A 45 19.81 0.36 -0.12
CA ASP A 45 19.78 -1.10 -0.30
C ASP A 45 19.28 -1.46 -1.69
N LEU A 46 18.23 -0.78 -2.16
CA LEU A 46 17.69 -0.98 -3.51
C LEU A 46 18.72 -0.60 -4.59
N GLN A 47 19.40 0.54 -4.45
CA GLN A 47 20.45 0.97 -5.37
C GLN A 47 21.60 -0.05 -5.45
N ARG A 48 22.03 -0.57 -4.29
CA ARG A 48 23.06 -1.63 -4.22
C ARG A 48 22.62 -2.91 -4.89
N LEU A 49 21.37 -3.34 -4.71
CA LEU A 49 20.82 -4.53 -5.36
C LEU A 49 20.70 -4.39 -6.89
N LEU A 50 20.47 -3.17 -7.35
CA LEU A 50 20.37 -2.83 -8.77
C LEU A 50 21.72 -2.45 -9.41
N GLU A 51 22.81 -2.49 -8.64
CA GLU A 51 24.15 -2.11 -9.11
C GLU A 51 24.19 -0.68 -9.70
N ILE A 52 23.38 0.24 -9.14
CA ILE A 52 23.32 1.64 -9.57
C ILE A 52 24.37 2.42 -8.76
N ASP A 53 25.48 2.78 -9.42
CA ASP A 53 26.44 3.72 -8.87
C ASP A 53 25.78 5.11 -8.79
N SER A 54 25.74 5.70 -7.59
CA SER A 54 25.04 6.96 -7.28
C SER A 54 25.66 8.21 -7.92
N ILE A 55 26.45 8.07 -8.99
CA ILE A 55 27.36 9.10 -9.51
C ILE A 55 26.64 10.15 -10.40
N GLU A 56 25.34 9.98 -10.69
CA GLU A 56 24.58 10.95 -11.50
C GLU A 56 23.32 11.50 -10.81
N ASN A 57 23.33 11.59 -9.47
CA ASN A 57 22.42 12.52 -8.78
C ASN A 57 23.12 13.87 -8.58
N GLU A 58 23.39 14.57 -9.67
CA GLU A 58 23.71 16.00 -9.61
C GLU A 58 22.46 16.77 -9.13
N VAL A 59 22.33 16.86 -7.81
CA VAL A 59 21.54 17.91 -7.18
C VAL A 59 22.25 19.21 -7.53
N MET A 60 21.82 19.82 -8.64
CA MET A 60 22.01 21.21 -9.06
C MET A 60 22.78 22.05 -8.03
N GLU A 61 24.11 22.04 -8.09
CA GLU A 61 24.92 23.01 -7.36
C GLU A 61 24.67 24.38 -7.98
N GLU A 62 24.08 25.29 -7.21
CA GLU A 62 24.00 26.70 -7.54
C GLU A 62 25.44 27.26 -7.63
N THR A 63 26.03 27.22 -8.82
CA THR A 63 27.33 27.84 -9.12
C THR A 63 27.30 29.32 -8.75
N LYS A 64 28.02 29.69 -7.68
CA LYS A 64 28.27 31.09 -7.36
C LYS A 64 29.61 31.30 -6.63
N HIS A 65 30.63 31.65 -7.42
CA HIS A 65 31.51 32.82 -7.29
C HIS A 65 33.02 32.53 -7.45
N SER A 66 33.62 33.12 -8.48
CA SER A 66 35.00 33.64 -8.45
C SER A 66 35.04 34.85 -9.41
N TYR A 67 34.87 36.07 -8.89
CA TYR A 67 35.94 37.02 -8.58
C TYR A 67 36.65 37.59 -9.83
N TYR A 68 36.04 38.62 -10.44
CA TYR A 68 36.80 39.72 -11.06
C TYR A 68 36.11 41.05 -10.75
N LYS A 69 36.83 41.85 -9.98
CA LYS A 69 36.57 43.23 -9.54
C LYS A 69 36.84 44.16 -10.71
N VAL A 70 36.07 45.26 -10.87
CA VAL A 70 36.53 46.61 -11.36
C VAL A 70 35.33 47.55 -11.58
N PHE A 71 35.38 48.70 -10.88
CA PHE A 71 34.71 50.01 -11.08
C PHE A 71 33.17 50.12 -11.00
N SER A 72 32.51 51.16 -10.49
CA SER A 72 32.83 52.29 -9.60
C SER A 72 31.53 53.11 -9.39
N HIS A 73 31.40 53.72 -8.20
CA HIS A 73 30.60 54.91 -7.83
C HIS A 73 29.06 54.86 -7.68
N SER A 74 28.67 55.08 -6.41
CA SER A 74 27.57 55.94 -5.88
C SER A 74 26.13 55.66 -6.31
N PHE A 75 25.26 55.34 -5.36
CA PHE A 75 24.33 56.28 -4.72
C PHE A 75 23.33 55.49 -3.85
N LEU A 76 22.95 56.11 -2.73
CA LEU A 76 21.96 55.72 -1.74
C LEU A 76 20.68 55.13 -2.38
N ASP A 77 20.24 53.94 -1.98
CA ASP A 77 18.81 53.71 -1.72
C ASP A 77 18.56 52.48 -0.82
N HIS A 78 17.66 52.70 0.12
CA HIS A 78 17.34 51.88 1.27
C HIS A 78 16.40 50.74 0.85
N LYS A 79 16.91 49.69 0.20
CA LYS A 79 16.10 48.52 -0.17
C LYS A 79 16.28 47.35 0.81
N LYS A 80 15.39 47.37 1.81
CA LYS A 80 14.83 46.26 2.58
C LYS A 80 15.03 44.90 1.91
N THR A 81 16.19 44.29 2.12
CA THR A 81 16.42 42.92 1.68
C THR A 81 15.90 42.03 2.81
N GLN A 82 14.62 41.67 2.72
CA GLN A 82 14.11 40.50 3.41
C GLN A 82 15.00 39.34 2.96
N ALA A 83 16.01 39.01 3.76
CA ALA A 83 16.74 37.77 3.66
C ALA A 83 15.68 36.68 3.83
N ARG A 84 15.21 36.17 2.69
CA ARG A 84 14.35 35.01 2.61
C ARG A 84 15.21 33.90 3.21
N LEU A 85 15.02 33.59 4.50
CA LEU A 85 15.54 32.38 5.10
C LEU A 85 15.05 31.25 4.20
N LYS A 86 15.93 30.74 3.32
CA LYS A 86 15.70 29.49 2.59
C LYS A 86 15.60 28.44 3.70
N ARG A 87 14.37 28.14 4.12
CA ARG A 87 14.07 27.08 5.07
C ARG A 87 14.43 25.79 4.36
N SER A 88 15.60 25.23 4.67
CA SER A 88 16.01 23.92 4.15
C SER A 88 14.94 22.93 4.60
N THR A 89 14.11 22.48 3.65
CA THR A 89 13.16 21.39 3.91
C THR A 89 13.96 20.11 3.86
N VAL A 90 14.41 19.64 5.03
CA VAL A 90 14.97 18.30 5.16
C VAL A 90 13.86 17.32 4.79
N VAL A 91 14.00 16.64 3.66
CA VAL A 91 13.06 15.59 3.22
C VAL A 91 13.48 14.28 3.88
N GLU A 92 12.59 13.66 4.64
CA GLU A 92 12.81 12.36 5.26
C GLU A 92 12.50 11.23 4.26
N GLU A 93 13.34 10.19 4.25
CA GLU A 93 13.11 8.99 3.44
C GLU A 93 11.93 8.18 4.00
N ALA A 94 11.07 7.67 3.11
CA ALA A 94 9.94 6.86 3.50
C ALA A 94 10.40 5.50 4.08
N VAL A 95 9.99 5.19 5.31
CA VAL A 95 10.28 3.91 5.95
C VAL A 95 9.26 2.84 5.49
N PRO A 96 9.71 1.67 5.00
CA PRO A 96 8.80 0.63 4.52
C PRO A 96 7.96 0.03 5.65
N ALA A 97 6.66 -0.15 5.39
CA ALA A 97 5.76 -0.86 6.29
C ALA A 97 5.98 -2.38 6.15
N VAL A 98 7.04 -2.93 6.74
CA VAL A 98 7.43 -4.34 6.60
C VAL A 98 6.27 -5.30 6.97
N CYS A 99 6.15 -6.40 6.22
CA CYS A 99 5.23 -7.52 6.50
C CYS A 99 5.50 -8.14 7.88
N LYS A 100 4.61 -7.88 8.84
CA LYS A 100 4.68 -8.46 10.19
C LYS A 100 3.31 -8.46 10.88
N VAL A 101 3.23 -9.20 11.98
CA VAL A 101 2.05 -9.19 12.85
C VAL A 101 1.93 -7.84 13.54
N ARG A 102 0.75 -7.21 13.44
CA ARG A 102 0.37 -6.01 14.19
C ARG A 102 -1.02 -6.20 14.79
N ALA A 103 -1.34 -5.43 15.83
CA ALA A 103 -2.68 -5.36 16.37
C ALA A 103 -3.58 -4.58 15.39
N THR A 104 -4.76 -5.12 15.13
CA THR A 104 -5.80 -4.50 14.31
C THR A 104 -7.14 -4.60 15.01
N ILE A 105 -8.04 -3.67 14.72
CA ILE A 105 -9.39 -3.65 15.27
C ILE A 105 -10.26 -4.66 14.50
N TYR A 106 -10.93 -5.54 15.22
CA TYR A 106 -11.95 -6.44 14.71
C TYR A 106 -13.31 -6.06 15.27
N GLU A 107 -14.20 -5.60 14.40
CA GLU A 107 -15.61 -5.39 14.74
C GLU A 107 -16.31 -6.73 14.79
N ILE A 108 -17.04 -6.98 15.89
CA ILE A 108 -17.70 -8.26 16.11
C ILE A 108 -18.98 -8.32 15.25
N PRO A 109 -19.06 -9.24 14.27
CA PRO A 109 -20.24 -9.38 13.43
C PRO A 109 -21.45 -9.77 14.27
N ARG A 110 -22.59 -9.10 14.05
CA ARG A 110 -23.84 -9.39 14.77
C ARG A 110 -24.30 -10.84 14.56
N SER A 111 -24.09 -11.39 13.37
CA SER A 111 -24.41 -12.77 13.02
C SER A 111 -23.64 -13.81 13.86
N GLN A 112 -22.43 -13.48 14.33
CA GLN A 112 -21.66 -14.35 15.21
C GLN A 112 -22.19 -14.35 16.65
N VAL A 113 -22.87 -13.27 17.07
CA VAL A 113 -23.44 -13.17 18.42
C VAL A 113 -24.85 -13.75 18.46
N ASP A 114 -25.69 -13.37 17.49
CA ASP A 114 -27.01 -13.95 17.29
C ASP A 114 -27.48 -13.68 15.85
N PRO A 115 -27.58 -14.72 15.00
CA PRO A 115 -28.02 -14.57 13.62
C PRO A 115 -29.53 -14.31 13.49
N THR A 116 -30.32 -14.51 14.55
CA THR A 116 -31.79 -14.44 14.49
C THR A 116 -32.36 -13.04 14.72
N SER A 117 -31.58 -12.12 15.26
CA SER A 117 -32.06 -10.81 15.71
C SER A 117 -31.08 -9.69 15.38
N ALA A 118 -31.59 -8.49 15.14
CA ALA A 118 -30.78 -7.27 15.07
C ALA A 118 -31.01 -6.35 16.30
N ASN A 119 -31.89 -6.75 17.23
CA ASN A 119 -32.37 -5.89 18.31
C ASN A 119 -31.60 -6.11 19.62
N PHE A 120 -30.28 -5.96 19.56
CA PHE A 120 -29.41 -6.08 20.73
C PHE A 120 -28.13 -5.24 20.62
N ILE A 121 -27.52 -4.95 21.77
CA ILE A 121 -26.21 -4.30 21.85
C ILE A 121 -25.14 -5.37 22.14
N ILE A 122 -23.98 -5.23 21.50
CA ILE A 122 -22.79 -6.05 21.75
C ILE A 122 -21.82 -5.20 22.57
N TRP A 123 -21.31 -5.76 23.67
CA TRP A 123 -20.30 -5.10 24.48
C TRP A 123 -19.11 -6.04 24.78
N PRO A 124 -17.86 -5.64 24.46
CA PRO A 124 -17.51 -4.48 23.61
C PRO A 124 -17.91 -4.70 22.13
N PRO A 125 -18.09 -3.64 21.32
CA PRO A 125 -18.47 -3.79 19.90
C PRO A 125 -17.30 -4.23 19.00
N CYS A 126 -16.07 -3.98 19.42
CA CYS A 126 -14.84 -4.37 18.72
C CYS A 126 -13.77 -4.83 19.71
N VAL A 127 -12.81 -5.60 19.21
CA VAL A 127 -11.71 -6.17 19.96
C VAL A 127 -10.41 -6.08 19.17
N GLU A 128 -9.27 -6.13 19.86
CA GLU A 128 -7.98 -6.26 19.20
C GLU A 128 -7.73 -7.71 18.79
N VAL A 129 -7.30 -7.88 17.54
CA VAL A 129 -6.81 -9.14 16.98
C VAL A 129 -5.44 -8.92 16.35
N LYS A 130 -4.62 -9.97 16.30
CA LYS A 130 -3.32 -9.95 15.63
C LYS A 130 -3.52 -10.29 14.16
N ARG A 131 -3.07 -9.43 13.26
CA ARG A 131 -3.13 -9.68 11.81
C ARG A 131 -1.81 -9.36 11.13
N CYS A 132 -1.55 -10.08 10.05
CA CYS A 132 -0.45 -9.79 9.15
C CYS A 132 -0.78 -8.53 8.37
N THR A 133 0.10 -7.55 8.47
CA THR A 133 -0.03 -6.24 7.83
C THR A 133 1.31 -5.80 7.27
N GLY A 134 1.29 -4.87 6.33
CA GLY A 134 2.49 -4.36 5.66
C GLY A 134 2.65 -4.89 4.24
N CYS A 135 3.78 -4.54 3.65
CA CYS A 135 4.10 -4.76 2.25
C CYS A 135 5.28 -5.74 2.12
N CYS A 136 5.30 -6.41 0.97
CA CYS A 136 6.46 -7.12 0.46
C CYS A 136 7.16 -6.24 -0.59
N ASN A 137 8.37 -6.59 -1.01
CA ASN A 137 9.17 -5.75 -1.89
C ASN A 137 8.54 -5.54 -3.28
N THR A 138 7.78 -6.53 -3.76
CA THR A 138 7.22 -6.52 -5.11
C THR A 138 5.72 -6.72 -5.11
N SER A 139 5.04 -6.18 -6.12
CA SER A 139 3.58 -6.30 -6.29
C SER A 139 3.12 -7.73 -6.56
N ASN A 140 4.01 -8.64 -6.97
CA ASN A 140 3.70 -10.05 -7.20
C ASN A 140 3.72 -10.90 -5.93
N THR A 141 4.17 -10.34 -4.81
CA THR A 141 4.12 -11.00 -3.50
C THR A 141 3.08 -10.34 -2.60
N ARG A 142 2.51 -11.12 -1.67
CA ARG A 142 1.52 -10.64 -0.69
C ARG A 142 1.93 -11.11 0.70
N CYS A 143 1.77 -10.21 1.69
CA CYS A 143 1.96 -10.53 3.09
C CYS A 143 0.80 -11.41 3.59
N GLN A 144 1.11 -12.63 4.01
CA GLN A 144 0.12 -13.62 4.45
C GLN A 144 0.47 -14.23 5.81
N ALA A 145 -0.51 -14.82 6.48
CA ALA A 145 -0.29 -15.59 7.70
C ALA A 145 0.41 -16.90 7.37
N ALA A 146 1.58 -17.12 7.94
CA ALA A 146 2.23 -18.44 7.92
C ALA A 146 1.61 -19.37 8.97
N ARG A 147 1.19 -18.78 10.10
CA ARG A 147 0.61 -19.51 11.24
C ARG A 147 -0.51 -18.72 11.88
N LYS A 148 -1.60 -19.40 12.20
CA LYS A 148 -2.81 -18.83 12.79
C LYS A 148 -3.12 -19.50 14.13
N GLN A 149 -3.82 -18.78 15.01
CA GLN A 149 -4.35 -19.27 16.26
C GLN A 149 -5.78 -18.79 16.43
N HIS A 150 -6.66 -19.71 16.82
CA HIS A 150 -8.02 -19.37 17.21
C HIS A 150 -8.10 -19.27 18.72
N ARG A 151 -8.76 -18.21 19.22
CA ARG A 151 -9.11 -18.07 20.64
C ARG A 151 -10.54 -17.64 20.79
N THR A 152 -11.19 -18.13 21.84
CA THR A 152 -12.58 -17.77 22.16
C THR A 152 -12.60 -16.69 23.22
N VAL A 153 -13.36 -15.63 22.97
CA VAL A 153 -13.59 -14.54 23.93
C VAL A 153 -15.05 -14.50 24.35
N LYS A 154 -15.31 -13.96 25.54
CA LYS A 154 -16.66 -13.70 26.03
C LYS A 154 -17.04 -12.25 25.74
N VAL A 155 -18.24 -12.06 25.23
CA VAL A 155 -18.86 -10.75 24.99
C VAL A 155 -20.26 -10.71 25.59
N ALA A 156 -20.75 -9.51 25.90
CA ALA A 156 -22.09 -9.34 26.41
C ALA A 156 -23.06 -9.00 25.28
N LYS A 157 -24.16 -9.74 25.21
CA LYS A 157 -25.35 -9.43 24.42
C LYS A 157 -26.38 -8.80 25.35
N VAL A 158 -26.78 -7.56 25.06
CA VAL A 158 -27.81 -6.85 25.83
C VAL A 158 -29.07 -6.68 24.98
N GLU A 159 -30.17 -7.26 25.45
CA GLU A 159 -31.48 -7.25 24.78
C GLU A 159 -32.53 -6.57 25.65
N TYR A 160 -33.49 -5.89 25.03
CA TYR A 160 -34.61 -5.29 25.76
C TYR A 160 -35.86 -6.17 25.62
N VAL A 161 -36.16 -6.94 26.67
CA VAL A 161 -37.26 -7.91 26.67
C VAL A 161 -38.24 -7.57 27.77
N ARG A 162 -39.53 -7.45 27.44
CA ARG A 162 -40.60 -7.07 28.39
C ARG A 162 -40.27 -5.79 29.17
N ARG A 163 -39.80 -4.76 28.45
CA ARG A 163 -39.39 -3.45 28.99
C ARG A 163 -38.28 -3.49 30.04
N ARG A 164 -37.44 -4.52 30.05
CA ARG A 164 -36.27 -4.63 30.93
C ARG A 164 -35.04 -5.06 30.13
N PRO A 165 -33.85 -4.50 30.42
CA PRO A 165 -32.61 -4.96 29.82
C PRO A 165 -32.26 -6.35 30.37
N LYS A 166 -31.84 -7.25 29.49
CA LYS A 166 -31.33 -8.58 29.81
C LYS A 166 -29.94 -8.72 29.21
N LEU A 167 -28.98 -9.08 30.06
CA LEU A 167 -27.60 -9.36 29.65
C LEU A 167 -27.39 -10.87 29.57
N ARG A 168 -26.69 -11.30 28.52
CA ARG A 168 -26.22 -12.68 28.35
C ARG A 168 -24.77 -12.68 27.89
N GLU A 169 -23.97 -13.62 28.39
CA GLU A 169 -22.63 -13.89 27.86
C GLU A 169 -22.74 -14.74 26.60
N VAL A 170 -22.01 -14.35 25.56
CA VAL A 170 -21.88 -15.07 24.29
C VAL A 170 -20.40 -15.27 24.00
N HIS A 171 -20.06 -16.44 23.46
CA HIS A 171 -18.68 -16.79 23.11
C HIS A 171 -18.46 -16.51 21.63
N VAL A 172 -17.40 -15.77 21.29
CA VAL A 172 -17.00 -15.45 19.91
C VAL A 172 -15.60 -15.95 19.68
N THR A 173 -15.36 -16.65 18.56
CA THR A 173 -14.03 -17.13 18.16
C THR A 173 -13.35 -16.08 17.30
N LEU A 174 -12.11 -15.74 17.66
CA LEU A 174 -11.25 -14.79 16.96
C LEU A 174 -10.07 -15.53 16.34
N GLU A 175 -9.67 -15.11 15.14
CA GLU A 175 -8.44 -15.55 14.48
C GLU A 175 -7.32 -14.52 14.67
N ASP A 176 -6.24 -14.96 15.31
CA ASP A 176 -4.98 -14.23 15.48
C ASP A 176 -3.89 -14.85 14.59
N HIS A 177 -3.17 -14.01 13.86
CA HIS A 177 -1.98 -14.42 13.13
C HIS A 177 -0.77 -14.39 14.07
N LEU A 178 0.01 -15.48 14.07
CA LEU A 178 1.20 -15.62 14.91
C LEU A 178 2.49 -15.28 14.16
N GLU A 179 2.54 -15.61 12.87
CA GLU A 179 3.71 -15.42 12.00
C GLU A 179 3.25 -15.01 10.60
N CYS A 180 4.06 -14.19 9.91
CA CYS A 180 3.75 -13.66 8.58
C CYS A 180 4.88 -13.97 7.60
N VAL A 181 4.54 -14.19 6.34
CA VAL A 181 5.49 -14.44 5.26
C VAL A 181 5.01 -13.79 3.97
N CYS A 182 5.95 -13.34 3.14
CA CYS A 182 5.69 -12.86 1.79
C CYS A 182 5.62 -14.04 0.82
N THR A 183 4.45 -14.25 0.20
CA THR A 183 4.21 -15.36 -0.73
C THR A 183 3.86 -14.82 -2.11
N ASN A 184 4.28 -15.51 -3.17
CA ASN A 184 3.88 -15.16 -4.54
C ASN A 184 2.36 -15.32 -4.74
N LYS A 185 1.72 -14.35 -5.40
CA LYS A 185 0.28 -14.34 -5.71
C LYS A 185 -0.18 -15.59 -6.46
N GLN A 186 0.65 -16.15 -7.33
CA GLN A 186 0.30 -17.33 -8.13
C GLN A 186 0.03 -18.59 -7.28
N HIS A 187 0.59 -18.67 -6.07
CA HIS A 187 0.32 -19.76 -5.13
C HIS A 187 -0.97 -19.57 -4.31
N ILE A 188 -1.59 -18.39 -4.35
CA ILE A 188 -2.78 -18.05 -3.55
C ILE A 188 -4.05 -18.59 -4.21
N ASP A 189 -4.13 -18.50 -5.55
CA ASP A 189 -5.31 -18.94 -6.31
C ASP A 189 -5.49 -20.47 -6.31
N LEU A 190 -4.45 -21.22 -5.91
CA LEU A 190 -4.48 -22.67 -5.77
C LEU A 190 -4.84 -23.15 -4.35
N ASN A 191 -4.95 -22.24 -3.38
CA ASN A 191 -5.35 -22.58 -2.02
C ASN A 191 -6.36 -21.58 -1.43
N PRO A 192 -7.52 -21.36 -2.07
CA PRO A 192 -8.64 -20.72 -1.41
C PRO A 192 -9.27 -21.75 -0.47
N ASP A 193 -8.87 -21.72 0.81
CA ASP A 193 -9.60 -22.29 1.94
C ASP A 193 -10.40 -23.58 1.64
N THR A 194 -9.72 -24.72 1.61
CA THR A 194 -10.33 -25.98 2.05
C THR A 194 -10.54 -25.95 3.57
N ASP A 195 -11.30 -24.97 4.03
CA ASP A 195 -11.89 -24.88 5.38
C ASP A 195 -13.36 -24.45 5.27
N ASN A 196 -14.08 -25.01 4.32
CA ASN A 196 -15.51 -25.27 4.52
C ASN A 196 -15.61 -26.57 5.30
N GLY A 197 -15.41 -26.44 6.61
CA GLY A 197 -15.66 -27.48 7.59
C GLY A 197 -17.06 -28.08 7.40
N ILE A 198 -17.04 -29.41 7.28
CA ILE A 198 -18.16 -30.32 7.46
C ILE A 198 -18.86 -30.00 8.79
N ARG A 199 -20.10 -29.50 8.73
CA ARG A 199 -21.29 -30.09 9.40
C ARG A 199 -22.57 -29.35 9.03
#